data_AF-A0AAN6K7H7-F1
#
_entry.id   AF-A0AAN6K7H7-F1
#
_cell.length_a   1.000
_cell.length_b   1.000
_cell.length_c   1.000
_cell.angle_alpha   90.00
_cell.angle_beta   90.00
_cell.angle_gamma   90.00
#
_symmetry.space_group_name_H-M   'P 1'
#
loop_
_entity.id
_entity.type
_entity.pdbx_description
1 polymer ?
#
loop_
_entity_poly.entity_id
_entity_poly.type
_entity_poly.pdbx_seq_one_letter_code
_entity_poly.pdbx_strand_id
1 'polypeptide(L)'
;MAISPYAEDSERTNPVKRIRWATQRVTGRKGVEKRRSIFRRHNARNSTIEKNRESSGTDPGLVKTSQEDPPAGEQGEAAAQPGRVIYFNIPLPDHQKDEEGRPIQHFKRNKVRTAKYTPLSFVPKNLWFQFHNIANIFFLAIIILNFFSVFGATNPGLSAVPLIVIILLTAIKDGIEDWRRTTVDNELNNASVHRLTDWDNVNTADEYINIWRRFKKATTRGLMWIWHSWRNRKEKKQAKKEGTARGLTEGGLDDSPESEYDDRRFSELTQRLDKEENFPGEDANGDVEMAPVPSPIPGQHGSGDKGYMDGVDVEQLPNDAAGRGDAHQTLEVIRDNRHPDVPVITKKFYGSLIDPTRETQEKGRFKRDMWKNVQVGDFVRLYNEEQIPADIIVLSTSDADGACYVETKNLDGETNLKVRTALHSGGKVKRARDCERTAFTLESEPPHANLYTYSGVVRWDQRNPAHPDEPAKAMAEPVGINNMLLRGCTLRNTEWVVGVVAFTGEETKIMLNSGITPSKRARISKDLNWNVVYNFIILFVMCVVAAVVEGNTWAHGHESLDFFEFGSYGNTPALDGFITFWAAIILFQNLVPISLYISLEIVRTAQAYFIYSDTYMYYEKIDYP
;
A
#
# COMPACT_ATOMS: atom_id res chain seq x y z
N MET A 1 51.20 48.40 34.63
CA MET A 1 49.73 48.54 34.56
C MET A 1 49.30 48.16 33.16
N ALA A 2 48.93 46.90 32.97
CA ALA A 2 48.39 46.38 31.73
C ALA A 2 46.92 46.06 31.99
N ILE A 3 46.05 46.70 31.22
CA ILE A 3 44.60 46.76 31.40
C ILE A 3 43.99 45.51 30.77
N SER A 4 43.22 44.77 31.57
CA SER A 4 42.32 43.71 31.12
C SER A 4 40.99 44.34 30.68
N PRO A 5 40.48 44.02 29.48
CA PRO A 5 39.09 44.29 29.16
C PRO A 5 38.45 43.08 28.48
N TYR A 6 37.83 42.21 29.25
CA TYR A 6 36.73 41.39 28.73
C TYR A 6 35.60 41.45 29.77
N ALA A 7 34.80 42.49 29.61
CA ALA A 7 33.46 42.59 30.16
C ALA A 7 32.54 41.67 29.34
N GLU A 8 31.65 40.98 30.04
CA GLU A 8 30.61 40.13 29.47
C GLU A 8 29.63 40.96 28.63
N ASP A 9 29.63 40.75 27.32
CA ASP A 9 28.56 41.22 26.45
C ASP A 9 27.46 40.17 26.40
N SER A 10 26.28 40.55 26.89
CA SER A 10 25.03 39.81 26.78
C SER A 10 24.61 39.67 25.31
N GLU A 11 24.88 38.52 24.69
CA GLU A 11 24.34 38.20 23.37
C GLU A 11 22.84 37.90 23.46
N ARG A 12 22.02 38.94 23.25
CA ARG A 12 20.62 38.80 22.88
C ARG A 12 20.55 38.18 21.49
N THR A 13 20.04 36.96 21.39
CA THR A 13 19.78 36.31 20.11
C THR A 13 18.70 37.07 19.34
N ASN A 14 19.08 37.70 18.22
CA ASN A 14 18.11 38.24 17.29
C ASN A 14 17.34 37.07 16.63
N PRO A 15 15.99 37.12 16.55
CA PRO A 15 15.24 36.04 15.91
C PRO A 15 15.58 35.96 14.42
N VAL A 16 16.17 34.84 14.03
CA VAL A 16 16.46 34.51 12.63
C VAL A 16 15.14 34.47 11.85
N LYS A 17 14.97 35.39 10.89
CA LYS A 17 13.84 35.38 9.95
C LYS A 17 13.89 34.09 9.13
N ARG A 18 13.12 33.09 9.55
CA ARG A 18 12.81 31.88 8.75
C ARG A 18 12.20 32.31 7.42
N ILE A 19 12.91 32.08 6.32
CA ILE A 19 12.40 32.28 4.97
C ILE A 19 11.32 31.21 4.75
N ARG A 20 10.05 31.58 4.94
CA ARG A 20 8.92 30.77 4.49
C ARG A 20 8.86 30.91 2.96
N TRP A 21 9.15 29.85 2.22
CA TRP A 21 8.72 29.75 0.83
C TRP A 21 7.19 29.59 0.80
N ALA A 22 6.49 30.71 0.95
CA ALA A 22 5.10 30.82 0.57
C ALA A 22 5.05 30.78 -0.96
N THR A 23 4.30 29.84 -1.53
CA THR A 23 3.95 29.85 -2.94
C THR A 23 3.14 31.12 -3.22
N GLN A 24 3.78 32.12 -3.83
CA GLN A 24 3.10 33.32 -4.29
C GLN A 24 2.21 32.92 -5.47
N ARG A 25 0.90 32.76 -5.23
CA ARG A 25 -0.09 32.60 -6.29
C ARG A 25 -0.19 33.91 -7.08
N VAL A 26 0.40 33.93 -8.26
CA VAL A 26 0.17 34.98 -9.25
C VAL A 26 -1.28 34.87 -9.73
N THR A 27 -2.12 35.83 -9.34
CA THR A 27 -3.52 35.92 -9.75
C THR A 27 -3.61 36.41 -11.20
N GLY A 28 -3.48 35.48 -12.15
CA GLY A 28 -3.80 35.77 -13.55
C GLY A 28 -5.30 36.08 -13.71
N ARG A 29 -5.61 37.13 -14.47
CA ARG A 29 -6.97 37.59 -14.84
C ARG A 29 -7.92 36.51 -15.39
N LYS A 30 -7.42 35.33 -15.75
CA LYS A 30 -8.20 34.17 -16.26
C LYS A 30 -8.86 33.31 -15.15
N GLY A 31 -8.62 33.59 -13.87
CA GLY A 31 -9.18 32.82 -12.75
C GLY A 31 -10.65 33.11 -12.40
N VAL A 32 -11.18 34.25 -12.84
CA VAL A 32 -12.54 34.71 -12.46
C VAL A 32 -13.62 34.15 -13.40
N GLU A 33 -13.31 33.98 -14.69
CA GLU A 33 -14.28 33.43 -15.67
C GLU A 33 -14.55 31.94 -15.46
N LYS A 34 -13.55 31.17 -15.00
CA LYS A 34 -13.72 29.74 -14.69
C LYS A 34 -14.60 29.49 -13.46
N ARG A 35 -14.76 30.49 -12.58
CA ARG A 35 -15.60 30.39 -11.37
C ARG A 35 -17.09 30.69 -11.65
N ARG A 36 -17.41 31.46 -12.70
CA ARG A 36 -18.80 31.72 -13.12
C ARG A 36 -19.45 30.53 -13.85
N SER A 37 -18.68 29.67 -14.54
CA SER A 37 -19.25 28.50 -15.22
C SER A 37 -19.61 27.34 -14.28
N ILE A 38 -18.97 27.25 -13.12
CA ILE A 38 -19.24 26.20 -12.12
C ILE A 38 -20.55 26.47 -11.38
N PHE A 39 -20.83 27.74 -11.04
CA PHE A 39 -22.09 28.12 -10.37
C PHE A 39 -23.33 27.89 -11.24
N ARG A 40 -23.23 28.08 -12.58
CA ARG A 40 -24.33 27.74 -13.50
C ARG A 40 -24.56 26.24 -13.67
N ARG A 41 -23.49 25.42 -13.54
CA ARG A 41 -23.60 23.95 -13.65
C ARG A 41 -24.22 23.32 -12.40
N HIS A 42 -24.09 23.95 -11.22
CA HIS A 42 -24.69 23.44 -9.98
C HIS A 42 -26.18 23.78 -9.85
N ASN A 43 -26.63 24.95 -10.32
CA ASN A 43 -28.06 25.31 -10.30
C ASN A 43 -28.91 24.54 -11.33
N ALA A 44 -28.33 24.10 -12.45
CA ALA A 44 -29.06 23.29 -13.44
C ALA A 44 -29.27 21.82 -13.01
N ARG A 45 -28.57 21.36 -11.97
CA ARG A 45 -28.62 19.96 -11.49
C ARG A 45 -29.60 19.78 -10.31
N ASN A 46 -29.92 20.85 -9.58
CA ASN A 46 -30.92 20.81 -8.53
C ASN A 46 -32.36 21.02 -9.04
N SER A 47 -32.55 21.67 -10.21
CA SER A 47 -33.90 21.90 -10.77
C SER A 47 -34.52 20.68 -11.47
N THR A 48 -33.75 19.61 -11.71
CA THR A 48 -34.23 18.36 -12.32
C THR A 48 -34.59 17.28 -11.31
N ILE A 49 -34.19 17.43 -10.04
CA ILE A 49 -34.52 16.46 -8.97
C ILE A 49 -35.81 16.84 -8.23
N GLU A 50 -36.20 18.11 -8.23
CA GLU A 50 -37.43 18.58 -7.57
C GLU A 50 -38.71 18.44 -8.41
N LYS A 51 -38.64 18.07 -9.70
CA LYS A 51 -39.84 17.92 -10.56
C LYS A 51 -40.44 16.51 -10.63
N ASN A 52 -39.87 15.52 -9.94
CA ASN A 52 -40.37 14.12 -9.96
C ASN A 52 -41.19 13.72 -8.71
N ARG A 53 -41.69 14.68 -7.95
CA ARG A 53 -42.64 14.44 -6.86
C ARG A 53 -43.78 15.45 -6.91
N GLU A 54 -44.65 15.34 -7.91
CA GLU A 54 -46.05 15.76 -7.77
C GLU A 54 -46.94 15.23 -8.90
N SER A 55 -48.10 14.71 -8.51
CA SER A 55 -49.30 14.34 -9.29
C SER A 55 -49.26 13.10 -10.20
N SER A 56 -49.83 12.02 -9.63
CA SER A 56 -50.66 11.05 -10.35
C SER A 56 -51.99 11.71 -10.72
N GLY A 57 -52.35 11.67 -12.01
CA GLY A 57 -53.64 12.14 -12.54
C GLY A 57 -53.83 11.68 -13.99
N THR A 58 -54.89 10.92 -14.21
CA THR A 58 -55.39 10.29 -15.44
C THR A 58 -55.66 11.24 -16.62
N ASP A 59 -55.23 10.88 -17.85
CA ASP A 59 -56.11 10.62 -19.02
C ASP A 59 -55.32 10.07 -20.24
N PRO A 60 -55.96 9.34 -21.19
CA PRO A 60 -55.29 8.53 -22.21
C PRO A 60 -55.16 9.23 -23.57
N GLY A 61 -54.09 8.90 -24.29
CA GLY A 61 -54.00 9.04 -25.74
C GLY A 61 -52.99 10.07 -26.23
N LEU A 62 -51.83 9.60 -26.67
CA LEU A 62 -51.36 9.80 -28.05
C LEU A 62 -50.08 8.99 -28.28
N VAL A 63 -50.13 8.12 -29.28
CA VAL A 63 -48.98 7.43 -29.87
C VAL A 63 -48.14 8.46 -30.64
N LYS A 64 -46.84 8.55 -30.37
CA LYS A 64 -45.86 9.00 -31.37
C LYS A 64 -44.52 8.29 -31.23
N THR A 65 -44.08 7.86 -32.39
CA THR A 65 -43.06 6.88 -32.73
C THR A 65 -41.65 7.50 -32.76
N SER A 66 -40.68 6.71 -32.30
CA SER A 66 -39.25 6.63 -32.65
C SER A 66 -38.48 7.86 -33.14
N GLN A 67 -37.43 8.22 -32.41
CA GLN A 67 -36.16 8.63 -33.02
C GLN A 67 -34.98 8.23 -32.12
N GLU A 68 -34.03 7.52 -32.72
CA GLU A 68 -32.81 6.97 -32.12
C GLU A 68 -31.76 8.07 -31.90
N ASP A 69 -31.18 8.11 -30.69
CA ASP A 69 -29.96 8.87 -30.38
C ASP A 69 -28.78 7.89 -30.11
N PRO A 70 -27.55 8.24 -30.53
CA PRO A 70 -26.38 7.35 -30.49
C PRO A 70 -25.77 7.24 -29.08
N PRO A 71 -24.96 6.19 -28.78
CA PRO A 71 -24.50 5.93 -27.41
C PRO A 71 -23.46 6.96 -26.99
N ALA A 72 -23.77 7.70 -25.92
CA ALA A 72 -22.81 8.54 -25.22
C ALA A 72 -21.81 7.65 -24.46
N GLY A 73 -20.53 7.98 -24.65
CA GLY A 73 -19.39 7.18 -24.22
C GLY A 73 -19.32 6.89 -22.71
N GLU A 74 -18.73 5.72 -22.45
CA GLU A 74 -18.31 5.20 -21.16
C GLU A 74 -17.52 6.23 -20.35
N GLN A 75 -18.22 6.95 -19.48
CA GLN A 75 -17.61 7.41 -18.23
C GLN A 75 -17.86 6.28 -17.23
N GLY A 76 -16.78 5.60 -16.85
CA GLY A 76 -16.83 4.50 -15.90
C GLY A 76 -17.51 4.90 -14.60
N GLU A 77 -18.79 4.56 -14.48
CA GLU A 77 -19.41 4.29 -13.19
C GLU A 77 -18.60 3.15 -12.58
N ALA A 78 -17.88 3.45 -11.50
CA ALA A 78 -17.41 2.42 -10.61
C ALA A 78 -18.67 1.67 -10.16
N ALA A 79 -18.94 0.50 -10.75
CA ALA A 79 -20.03 -0.37 -10.36
C ALA A 79 -20.05 -0.43 -8.84
N ALA A 80 -21.13 0.05 -8.22
CA ALA A 80 -21.30 0.01 -6.78
C ALA A 80 -21.16 -1.46 -6.37
N GLN A 81 -20.00 -1.82 -5.80
CA GLN A 81 -19.75 -3.19 -5.38
C GLN A 81 -20.82 -3.57 -4.36
N PRO A 82 -21.44 -4.76 -4.47
CA PRO A 82 -22.42 -5.19 -3.49
C PRO A 82 -21.77 -5.17 -2.10
N GLY A 83 -22.54 -4.75 -1.09
CA GLY A 83 -22.11 -4.82 0.31
C GLY A 83 -21.65 -6.23 0.66
N ARG A 84 -20.69 -6.35 1.59
CA ARG A 84 -20.10 -7.64 1.98
C ARG A 84 -20.65 -8.08 3.33
N VAL A 85 -20.85 -9.39 3.49
CA VAL A 85 -21.28 -9.98 4.75
C VAL A 85 -20.22 -10.95 5.21
N ILE A 86 -19.77 -10.81 6.45
CA ILE A 86 -18.75 -11.64 7.08
C ILE A 86 -19.41 -12.43 8.20
N TYR A 87 -19.20 -13.74 8.23
CA TYR A 87 -19.84 -14.65 9.16
C TYR A 87 -18.84 -15.12 10.22
N PHE A 88 -19.26 -15.10 11.48
CA PHE A 88 -18.45 -15.56 12.60
C PHE A 88 -19.16 -16.69 13.30
N ASN A 89 -18.54 -17.88 13.26
CA ASN A 89 -19.10 -19.12 13.82
C ASN A 89 -20.48 -19.52 13.27
N ILE A 90 -20.90 -18.97 12.13
CA ILE A 90 -22.16 -19.31 11.47
C ILE A 90 -21.79 -19.91 10.11
N PRO A 91 -22.35 -21.07 9.72
CA PRO A 91 -22.07 -21.63 8.40
C PRO A 91 -22.59 -20.68 7.31
N LEU A 92 -21.87 -20.56 6.20
CA LEU A 92 -22.33 -19.73 5.08
C LEU A 92 -23.71 -20.23 4.58
N PRO A 93 -24.63 -19.31 4.27
CA PRO A 93 -25.87 -19.65 3.57
C PRO A 93 -25.59 -20.26 2.19
N ASP A 94 -26.49 -21.12 1.72
CA ASP A 94 -26.31 -21.84 0.45
C ASP A 94 -26.22 -20.90 -0.77
N HIS A 95 -26.86 -19.73 -0.73
CA HIS A 95 -26.77 -18.72 -1.79
C HIS A 95 -25.39 -18.03 -1.87
N GLN A 96 -24.51 -18.22 -0.89
CA GLN A 96 -23.15 -17.67 -0.87
C GLN A 96 -22.08 -18.75 -1.05
N LYS A 97 -22.51 -19.98 -1.33
CA LYS A 97 -21.65 -21.11 -1.63
C LYS A 97 -21.74 -21.45 -3.12
N ASP A 98 -20.60 -21.77 -3.72
CA ASP A 98 -20.50 -22.41 -5.03
C ASP A 98 -21.02 -23.86 -4.96
N GLU A 99 -21.19 -24.51 -6.12
CA GLU A 99 -21.59 -25.92 -6.23
C GLU A 99 -20.69 -26.89 -5.43
N GLU A 100 -19.42 -26.52 -5.20
CA GLU A 100 -18.48 -27.30 -4.36
C GLU A 100 -18.44 -26.86 -2.89
N GLY A 101 -19.39 -26.04 -2.43
CA GLY A 101 -19.49 -25.59 -1.04
C GLY A 101 -18.48 -24.50 -0.63
N ARG A 102 -17.78 -23.89 -1.59
CA ARG A 102 -16.79 -22.81 -1.37
C ARG A 102 -17.46 -21.44 -1.36
N PRO A 103 -16.94 -20.44 -0.62
CA PRO A 103 -17.53 -19.11 -0.63
C PRO A 103 -17.35 -18.43 -2.00
N ILE A 104 -18.45 -17.93 -2.57
CA ILE A 104 -18.46 -17.15 -3.83
C ILE A 104 -17.65 -15.86 -3.66
N GLN A 105 -17.74 -15.26 -2.46
CA GLN A 105 -17.02 -14.03 -2.14
C GLN A 105 -15.54 -14.32 -1.87
N HIS A 106 -14.67 -13.76 -2.73
CA HIS A 106 -13.23 -13.87 -2.57
C HIS A 106 -12.62 -12.59 -2.00
N PHE A 107 -12.03 -12.70 -0.81
CA PHE A 107 -11.31 -11.60 -0.16
C PHE A 107 -9.85 -11.53 -0.60
N LYS A 108 -9.29 -10.31 -0.61
CA LYS A 108 -7.86 -10.10 -0.91
C LYS A 108 -6.99 -10.54 0.27
N ARG A 109 -5.81 -11.09 0.00
CA ARG A 109 -4.84 -11.46 1.05
C ARG A 109 -4.25 -10.23 1.72
N ASN A 110 -3.90 -10.34 3.00
CA ASN A 110 -3.29 -9.23 3.74
C ASN A 110 -1.81 -8.90 3.36
N LYS A 111 -1.30 -9.49 2.26
CA LYS A 111 0.06 -9.22 1.79
C LYS A 111 0.12 -7.86 1.09
N VAL A 112 1.00 -6.97 1.55
CA VAL A 112 1.34 -5.73 0.84
C VAL A 112 2.49 -5.97 -0.12
N ARG A 113 2.41 -5.35 -1.30
CA ARG A 113 3.48 -5.34 -2.29
C ARG A 113 3.66 -3.93 -2.85
N THR A 114 4.79 -3.31 -2.53
CA THR A 114 5.26 -2.06 -3.12
C THR A 114 6.22 -2.30 -4.29
N ALA A 115 6.77 -3.52 -4.39
CA ALA A 115 7.59 -3.96 -5.52
C ALA A 115 6.81 -3.92 -6.86
N LYS A 116 7.48 -3.36 -7.88
CA LYS A 116 6.93 -3.17 -9.23
C LYS A 116 6.93 -4.48 -10.01
N TYR A 117 7.96 -5.30 -9.81
CA TYR A 117 8.16 -6.53 -10.56
C TYR A 117 7.87 -7.75 -9.71
N THR A 118 7.44 -8.81 -10.37
CA THR A 118 7.54 -10.18 -9.84
C THR A 118 8.73 -10.85 -10.51
N PRO A 119 9.39 -11.86 -9.90
CA PRO A 119 10.55 -12.52 -10.50
C PRO A 119 10.30 -12.98 -11.94
N LEU A 120 9.09 -13.45 -12.24
CA LEU A 120 8.70 -13.88 -13.59
C LEU A 120 8.38 -12.71 -14.53
N SER A 121 7.78 -11.64 -14.02
CA SER A 121 7.42 -10.48 -14.84
C SER A 121 8.54 -9.46 -14.97
N PHE A 122 9.69 -9.67 -14.33
CA PHE A 122 10.79 -8.71 -14.27
C PHE A 122 11.32 -8.43 -15.68
N VAL A 123 11.81 -9.46 -16.38
CA VAL A 123 12.41 -9.32 -17.72
C VAL A 123 11.46 -8.64 -18.72
N PRO A 124 10.23 -9.13 -18.96
CA PRO A 124 9.36 -8.54 -19.99
C PRO A 124 8.91 -7.12 -19.64
N LYS A 125 8.55 -6.84 -18.39
CA LYS A 125 8.14 -5.48 -17.99
C LYS A 125 9.30 -4.50 -17.98
N ASN A 126 10.46 -4.92 -17.51
CA ASN A 126 11.65 -4.08 -17.48
C ASN A 126 12.12 -3.73 -18.90
N LEU A 127 12.19 -4.72 -19.81
CA LEU A 127 12.48 -4.46 -21.22
C LEU A 127 11.46 -3.50 -21.83
N TRP A 128 10.16 -3.73 -21.61
CA TRP A 128 9.12 -2.81 -22.05
C TRP A 128 9.37 -1.37 -21.58
N PHE A 129 9.68 -1.17 -20.30
CA PHE A 129 9.98 0.17 -19.77
C PHE A 129 11.25 0.78 -20.36
N GLN A 130 12.29 -0.02 -20.60
CA GLN A 130 13.52 0.46 -21.21
C GLN A 130 13.30 0.85 -22.67
N PHE A 131 12.49 0.10 -23.43
CA PHE A 131 12.15 0.41 -24.83
C PHE A 131 11.12 1.52 -25.00
N HIS A 132 10.50 2.04 -23.92
CA HIS A 132 9.75 3.31 -23.98
C HIS A 132 10.66 4.52 -24.20
N ASN A 133 11.97 4.33 -24.09
CA ASN A 133 12.94 5.34 -24.47
C ASN A 133 13.20 5.26 -25.98
N ILE A 134 12.92 6.36 -26.68
CA ILE A 134 13.01 6.46 -28.16
C ILE A 134 14.41 6.09 -28.65
N ALA A 135 15.46 6.43 -27.90
CA ALA A 135 16.83 6.10 -28.28
C ALA A 135 17.09 4.58 -28.31
N ASN A 136 16.53 3.82 -27.38
CA ASN A 136 16.70 2.35 -27.36
C ASN A 136 16.02 1.71 -28.58
N ILE A 137 14.89 2.27 -29.02
CA ILE A 137 14.23 1.86 -30.27
C ILE A 137 15.13 2.17 -31.48
N PHE A 138 15.72 3.36 -31.52
CA PHE A 138 16.64 3.76 -32.59
C PHE A 138 17.87 2.84 -32.68
N PHE A 139 18.56 2.58 -31.57
CA PHE A 139 19.72 1.69 -31.60
C PHE A 139 19.37 0.25 -31.96
N LEU A 140 18.20 -0.24 -31.52
CA LEU A 140 17.70 -1.53 -31.96
C LEU A 140 17.46 -1.55 -33.48
N ALA A 141 16.90 -0.48 -34.05
CA ALA A 141 16.70 -0.37 -35.50
C ALA A 141 18.03 -0.35 -36.26
N ILE A 142 19.05 0.37 -35.78
CA ILE A 142 20.39 0.39 -36.39
C ILE A 142 21.04 -1.00 -36.33
N ILE A 143 20.92 -1.72 -35.21
CA ILE A 143 21.43 -3.08 -35.09
C ILE A 143 20.75 -4.01 -36.11
N ILE A 144 19.42 -3.92 -36.24
CA ILE A 144 18.66 -4.69 -37.23
C ILE A 144 19.12 -4.34 -38.66
N LEU A 145 19.35 -3.07 -38.95
CA LEU A 145 19.86 -2.62 -40.26
C LEU A 145 21.27 -3.16 -40.56
N ASN A 146 22.15 -3.21 -39.56
CA ASN A 146 23.50 -3.76 -39.69
C ASN A 146 23.55 -5.27 -40.00
N PHE A 147 22.45 -6.02 -39.82
CA PHE A 147 22.38 -7.41 -40.27
C PHE A 147 22.27 -7.53 -41.79
N PHE A 148 21.86 -6.48 -42.49
CA PHE A 148 21.86 -6.44 -43.95
C PHE A 148 23.24 -5.97 -44.43
N SER A 149 24.03 -6.91 -44.96
CA SER A 149 25.40 -6.66 -45.47
C SER A 149 25.45 -5.66 -46.63
N VAL A 150 24.32 -5.40 -47.28
CA VAL A 150 24.17 -4.42 -48.38
C VAL A 150 24.57 -3.01 -47.95
N PHE A 151 24.47 -2.67 -46.67
CA PHE A 151 24.77 -1.32 -46.16
C PHE A 151 26.20 -1.15 -45.61
N GLY A 152 27.10 -2.10 -45.87
CA GLY A 152 28.53 -1.97 -45.54
C GLY A 152 28.93 -2.30 -44.09
N ALA A 153 28.02 -2.87 -43.29
CA ALA A 153 28.32 -3.29 -41.93
C ALA A 153 29.13 -4.61 -41.92
N THR A 154 30.35 -4.58 -41.38
CA THR A 154 31.27 -5.73 -41.40
C THR A 154 30.97 -6.78 -40.34
N ASN A 155 30.47 -6.39 -39.17
CA ASN A 155 30.16 -7.31 -38.06
C ASN A 155 28.95 -6.85 -37.23
N PRO A 156 27.75 -7.41 -37.45
CA PRO A 156 26.55 -7.03 -36.71
C PRO A 156 26.64 -7.39 -35.22
N GLY A 157 27.35 -8.46 -34.87
CA GLY A 157 27.53 -8.92 -33.49
C GLY A 157 28.20 -7.86 -32.60
N LEU A 158 29.29 -7.24 -33.09
CA LEU A 158 30.02 -6.20 -32.33
C LEU A 158 29.17 -4.93 -32.14
N SER A 159 28.32 -4.60 -33.11
CA SER A 159 27.42 -3.44 -33.04
C SER A 159 26.30 -3.61 -32.00
N ALA A 160 25.90 -4.86 -31.71
CA ALA A 160 24.87 -5.16 -30.71
C ALA A 160 25.39 -5.13 -29.27
N VAL A 161 26.69 -5.34 -29.06
CA VAL A 161 27.30 -5.45 -27.73
C VAL A 161 27.01 -4.22 -26.84
N PRO A 162 27.18 -2.96 -27.28
CA PRO A 162 26.93 -1.79 -26.43
C PRO A 162 25.49 -1.72 -25.93
N LEU A 163 24.50 -1.97 -26.79
CA LEU A 163 23.09 -1.93 -26.41
C LEU A 163 22.76 -3.05 -25.42
N ILE A 164 23.24 -4.26 -25.67
CA ILE A 164 23.05 -5.41 -24.77
C ILE A 164 23.62 -5.12 -23.38
N VAL A 165 24.85 -4.60 -23.32
CA VAL A 165 25.52 -4.26 -22.05
C VAL A 165 24.74 -3.19 -21.31
N ILE A 166 24.25 -2.15 -22.00
CA ILE A 166 23.47 -1.08 -21.37
C ILE A 166 22.17 -1.61 -20.81
N ILE A 167 21.39 -2.36 -21.61
CA ILE A 167 20.13 -2.98 -21.19
C ILE A 167 20.34 -3.90 -19.98
N LEU A 168 21.45 -4.66 -19.97
CA LEU A 168 21.81 -5.53 -18.86
C LEU A 168 22.14 -4.71 -17.60
N LEU A 169 22.97 -3.67 -17.71
CA LEU A 169 23.35 -2.84 -16.57
C LEU A 169 22.14 -2.10 -15.98
N THR A 170 21.27 -1.53 -16.81
CA THR A 170 20.04 -0.89 -16.34
C THR A 170 19.10 -1.91 -15.71
N ALA A 171 19.02 -3.13 -16.27
CA ALA A 171 18.25 -4.20 -15.65
C ALA A 171 18.81 -4.64 -14.30
N ILE A 172 20.12 -4.79 -14.15
CA ILE A 172 20.73 -5.14 -12.86
C ILE A 172 20.41 -4.07 -11.82
N LYS A 173 20.58 -2.79 -12.17
CA LYS A 173 20.28 -1.66 -11.28
C LYS A 173 18.81 -1.66 -10.84
N ASP A 174 17.87 -1.73 -11.78
CA ASP A 174 16.43 -1.75 -11.47
C ASP A 174 16.03 -3.00 -10.68
N GLY A 175 16.70 -4.13 -10.92
CA GLY A 175 16.53 -5.36 -10.15
C GLY A 175 17.00 -5.23 -8.70
N ILE A 176 18.13 -4.56 -8.46
CA ILE A 176 18.62 -4.27 -7.10
C ILE A 176 17.66 -3.33 -6.37
N GLU A 177 17.17 -2.28 -7.03
CA GLU A 177 16.21 -1.35 -6.44
C GLU A 177 14.90 -2.06 -6.04
N ASP A 178 14.35 -2.89 -6.94
CA ASP A 178 13.09 -3.61 -6.65
C ASP A 178 13.28 -4.75 -5.63
N TRP A 179 14.48 -5.34 -5.57
CA TRP A 179 14.82 -6.31 -4.53
C TRP A 179 14.84 -5.65 -3.14
N ARG A 180 15.45 -4.46 -3.01
CA ARG A 180 15.43 -3.70 -1.73
C ARG A 180 13.99 -3.43 -1.27
N ARG A 181 13.09 -3.02 -2.18
CA ARG A 181 11.65 -2.84 -1.88
C ARG A 181 11.00 -4.13 -1.42
N THR A 182 11.32 -5.24 -2.08
CA THR A 182 10.78 -6.56 -1.73
C THR A 182 11.23 -7.02 -0.34
N THR A 183 12.46 -6.70 0.07
CA THR A 183 12.96 -7.00 1.42
C THR A 183 12.16 -6.25 2.48
N VAL A 184 11.95 -4.95 2.30
CA VAL A 184 11.12 -4.12 3.20
C VAL A 184 9.67 -4.61 3.23
N ASP A 185 9.09 -4.93 2.07
CA ASP A 185 7.76 -5.53 2.01
C ASP A 185 7.69 -6.85 2.79
N ASN A 186 8.71 -7.70 2.69
CA ASN A 186 8.74 -8.99 3.39
C ASN A 186 8.87 -8.83 4.90
N GLU A 187 9.66 -7.86 5.36
CA GLU A 187 9.77 -7.51 6.77
C GLU A 187 8.40 -7.13 7.35
N LEU A 188 7.69 -6.20 6.70
CA LEU A 188 6.33 -5.80 7.09
C LEU A 188 5.33 -6.97 7.05
N ASN A 189 5.39 -7.79 6.00
CA ASN A 189 4.48 -8.94 5.84
C ASN A 189 4.74 -10.08 6.84
N ASN A 190 5.94 -10.12 7.43
CA ASN A 190 6.34 -11.10 8.45
C ASN A 190 6.26 -10.54 9.86
N ALA A 191 5.82 -9.28 10.03
CA ALA A 191 5.52 -8.72 11.33
C ALA A 191 4.52 -9.62 12.07
N SER A 192 4.66 -9.70 13.39
CA SER A 192 3.85 -10.59 14.20
C SER A 192 2.51 -10.00 14.57
N VAL A 193 1.54 -10.89 14.75
CA VAL A 193 0.19 -10.59 15.23
C VAL A 193 -0.34 -11.80 15.98
N HIS A 194 -1.15 -11.62 17.01
CA HIS A 194 -1.79 -12.74 17.69
C HIS A 194 -3.13 -13.05 17.03
N ARG A 195 -3.21 -14.20 16.38
CA ARG A 195 -4.42 -14.68 15.69
C ARG A 195 -5.01 -15.86 16.44
N LEU A 196 -6.33 -15.97 16.48
CA LEU A 196 -7.00 -17.15 16.99
C LEU A 196 -6.73 -18.33 16.04
N THR A 197 -6.06 -19.37 16.53
CA THR A 197 -5.80 -20.60 15.78
C THR A 197 -6.65 -21.74 16.30
N ASP A 198 -6.69 -22.83 15.52
CA ASP A 198 -7.47 -24.04 15.85
C ASP A 198 -8.99 -23.79 15.84
N TRP A 199 -9.40 -22.88 14.95
CA TRP A 199 -10.77 -22.46 14.67
C TRP A 199 -11.00 -22.44 13.15
N ASP A 200 -12.23 -22.75 12.71
CA ASP A 200 -12.59 -22.85 11.31
C ASP A 200 -13.15 -21.52 10.78
N ASN A 201 -12.40 -20.85 9.90
CA ASN A 201 -12.84 -19.61 9.27
C ASN A 201 -13.66 -19.92 8.02
N VAL A 202 -14.98 -19.81 8.14
CA VAL A 202 -15.93 -20.06 7.06
C VAL A 202 -15.74 -19.13 5.85
N ASN A 203 -15.32 -17.88 6.07
CA ASN A 203 -15.34 -16.82 5.05
C ASN A 203 -14.31 -17.00 3.94
N THR A 204 -13.28 -17.81 4.19
CA THR A 204 -12.17 -18.02 3.28
C THR A 204 -11.92 -19.51 3.17
N ALA A 205 -12.15 -20.07 1.98
CA ALA A 205 -11.71 -21.43 1.70
C ALA A 205 -10.18 -21.51 1.84
N ASP A 206 -9.70 -22.57 2.51
CA ASP A 206 -8.29 -22.93 2.56
C ASP A 206 -7.62 -22.72 1.20
N GLU A 207 -6.49 -22.02 1.18
CA GLU A 207 -5.89 -21.48 -0.03
C GLU A 207 -5.80 -22.52 -1.16
N TYR A 208 -6.76 -22.51 -2.08
CA TYR A 208 -6.60 -23.24 -3.33
C TYR A 208 -5.50 -22.53 -4.13
N ILE A 209 -4.30 -23.09 -4.04
CA ILE A 209 -3.13 -22.60 -4.77
C ILE A 209 -3.38 -22.91 -6.25
N ASN A 210 -3.92 -21.91 -6.96
CA ASN A 210 -4.15 -21.95 -8.41
C ASN A 210 -2.92 -22.53 -9.15
N ILE A 211 -3.11 -23.32 -10.21
CA ILE A 211 -2.04 -24.02 -10.94
C ILE A 211 -0.96 -23.03 -11.40
N TRP A 212 -1.36 -21.86 -11.90
CA TRP A 212 -0.46 -20.78 -12.28
C TRP A 212 0.38 -20.23 -11.12
N ARG A 213 -0.17 -20.26 -9.90
CA ARG A 213 0.52 -19.87 -8.66
C ARG A 213 1.53 -20.92 -8.22
N ARG A 214 1.20 -22.21 -8.35
CA ARG A 214 2.16 -23.31 -8.15
C ARG A 214 3.33 -23.18 -9.12
N PHE A 215 3.03 -22.92 -10.39
CA PHE A 215 4.03 -22.65 -11.42
C PHE A 215 4.93 -21.45 -11.06
N LYS A 216 4.35 -20.29 -10.70
CA LYS A 216 5.12 -19.10 -10.28
C LYS A 216 6.00 -19.35 -9.05
N LYS A 217 5.48 -20.06 -8.05
CA LYS A 217 6.26 -20.43 -6.86
C LYS A 217 7.38 -21.40 -7.22
N ALA A 218 7.14 -22.35 -8.12
CA ALA A 218 8.15 -23.29 -8.59
C ALA A 218 9.26 -22.58 -9.38
N THR A 219 8.91 -21.66 -10.30
CA THR A 219 9.91 -20.85 -11.03
C THR A 219 10.70 -19.95 -10.08
N THR A 220 10.05 -19.30 -9.12
CA THR A 220 10.73 -18.47 -8.11
C THR A 220 11.67 -19.31 -7.23
N ARG A 221 11.23 -20.49 -6.77
CA ARG A 221 12.05 -21.43 -6.00
C ARG A 221 13.22 -21.97 -6.82
N GLY A 222 13.00 -22.32 -8.09
CA GLY A 222 14.06 -22.74 -9.00
C GLY A 222 15.10 -21.64 -9.23
N LEU A 223 14.67 -20.40 -9.45
CA LEU A 223 15.57 -19.26 -9.62
C LEU A 223 16.39 -18.99 -8.34
N MET A 224 15.74 -19.03 -7.18
CA MET A 224 16.41 -18.89 -5.88
C MET A 224 17.39 -20.04 -5.63
N TRP A 225 17.03 -21.28 -5.95
CA TRP A 225 17.91 -22.43 -5.82
C TRP A 225 19.14 -22.32 -6.74
N ILE A 226 18.96 -21.87 -7.98
CA ILE A 226 20.07 -21.56 -8.91
C ILE A 226 20.95 -20.47 -8.32
N TRP A 227 20.35 -19.39 -7.80
CA TRP A 227 21.09 -18.27 -7.20
C TRP A 227 21.90 -18.69 -5.97
N HIS A 228 21.29 -19.42 -5.03
CA HIS A 228 21.98 -19.96 -3.85
C HIS A 228 23.07 -20.96 -4.23
N SER A 229 22.82 -21.84 -5.21
CA SER A 229 23.83 -22.78 -5.70
C SER A 229 25.00 -22.07 -6.37
N TRP A 230 24.75 -20.98 -7.11
CA TRP A 230 25.78 -20.15 -7.71
C TRP A 230 26.58 -19.37 -6.67
N ARG A 231 25.90 -18.77 -5.67
CA ARG A 231 26.53 -18.07 -4.54
C ARG A 231 27.40 -19.00 -3.72
N ASN A 232 26.90 -20.16 -3.32
CA ASN A 232 27.67 -21.16 -2.57
C ASN A 232 28.88 -21.66 -3.38
N ARG A 233 28.76 -21.79 -4.70
CA ARG A 233 29.91 -22.11 -5.57
C ARG A 233 30.93 -20.98 -5.63
N LYS A 234 30.49 -19.72 -5.60
CA LYS A 234 31.35 -18.54 -5.59
C LYS A 234 32.09 -18.41 -4.26
N GLU A 235 31.38 -18.56 -3.14
CA GLU A 235 31.95 -18.59 -1.78
C GLU A 235 32.95 -19.75 -1.63
N LYS A 236 32.63 -20.95 -2.12
CA LYS A 236 33.59 -22.08 -2.17
C LYS A 236 34.81 -21.80 -3.04
N LYS A 237 34.67 -21.13 -4.19
CA LYS A 237 35.81 -20.72 -5.03
C LYS A 237 36.67 -19.64 -4.36
N GLN A 238 36.04 -18.74 -3.59
CA GLN A 238 36.70 -17.67 -2.86
C GLN A 238 37.47 -18.22 -1.65
N ALA A 239 36.84 -19.10 -0.86
CA ALA A 239 37.49 -19.87 0.21
C ALA A 239 38.64 -20.76 -0.31
N LYS A 240 38.50 -21.36 -1.50
CA LYS A 240 39.59 -22.13 -2.13
C LYS A 240 40.75 -21.23 -2.55
N LYS A 241 40.50 -20.01 -3.04
CA LYS A 241 41.54 -19.02 -3.35
C LYS A 241 42.25 -18.51 -2.09
N GLU A 242 41.52 -18.24 -1.01
CA GLU A 242 42.08 -17.80 0.27
C GLU A 242 42.87 -18.92 0.96
N GLY A 243 42.42 -20.17 0.89
CA GLY A 243 43.16 -21.34 1.37
C GLY A 243 44.43 -21.62 0.55
N THR A 244 44.41 -21.37 -0.76
CA THR A 244 45.62 -21.51 -1.61
C THR A 244 46.62 -20.37 -1.36
N ALA A 245 46.14 -19.17 -0.99
CA ALA A 245 47.01 -18.05 -0.61
C ALA A 245 47.66 -18.23 0.76
N ARG A 246 46.97 -18.84 1.73
CA ARG A 246 47.55 -19.24 3.03
C ARG A 246 48.57 -20.38 2.92
N GLY A 247 48.41 -21.27 1.93
CA GLY A 247 49.35 -22.37 1.69
C GLY A 247 50.71 -21.97 1.08
N LEU A 248 50.94 -20.68 0.77
CA LEU A 248 52.21 -20.18 0.23
C LEU A 248 53.08 -19.47 1.28
N THR A 249 52.60 -19.28 2.51
CA THR A 249 53.31 -18.51 3.56
C THR A 249 53.80 -19.29 4.76
N GLU A 250 53.53 -20.59 4.89
CA GLU A 250 54.04 -21.39 6.02
C GLU A 250 54.66 -22.68 5.52
N GLY A 251 55.97 -22.62 5.25
CA GLY A 251 56.83 -23.79 5.26
C GLY A 251 57.52 -23.86 6.61
N GLY A 252 57.23 -24.90 7.41
CA GLY A 252 57.96 -25.14 8.65
C GLY A 252 57.25 -26.07 9.64
N LEU A 253 57.75 -27.31 9.71
CA LEU A 253 57.97 -28.12 10.91
C LEU A 253 56.80 -28.83 11.62
N ASP A 254 56.94 -30.16 11.57
CA ASP A 254 56.78 -31.20 12.61
C ASP A 254 55.42 -31.62 13.21
N ASP A 255 55.27 -32.96 13.10
CA ASP A 255 54.88 -33.97 14.09
C ASP A 255 53.41 -34.39 14.36
N SER A 256 53.20 -35.68 14.00
CA SER A 256 52.49 -36.76 14.70
C SER A 256 50.94 -36.80 14.77
N PRO A 257 50.34 -38.02 14.81
CA PRO A 257 48.92 -38.24 14.53
C PRO A 257 48.12 -38.56 15.80
N GLU A 258 47.07 -37.79 16.12
CA GLU A 258 46.12 -38.24 17.15
C GLU A 258 44.71 -37.63 17.08
N SER A 259 43.75 -38.54 17.18
CA SER A 259 42.39 -38.44 17.73
C SER A 259 41.32 -37.53 17.08
N GLU A 260 40.35 -38.24 16.54
CA GLU A 260 38.94 -37.90 16.38
C GLU A 260 38.29 -37.52 17.73
N TYR A 261 37.83 -36.27 17.88
CA TYR A 261 36.77 -35.91 18.83
C TYR A 261 35.87 -34.77 18.30
N ASP A 262 34.61 -34.95 18.67
CA ASP A 262 33.36 -34.25 18.38
C ASP A 262 33.33 -32.83 18.99
N ASP A 263 33.19 -31.79 18.18
CA ASP A 263 32.86 -30.43 18.64
C ASP A 263 31.44 -30.06 18.24
N ARG A 264 30.49 -30.59 19.02
CA ARG A 264 29.18 -29.96 19.24
C ARG A 264 29.31 -28.98 20.40
N ARG A 265 29.40 -27.69 20.11
CA ARG A 265 28.95 -26.62 21.03
C ARG A 265 28.61 -25.34 20.27
N PHE A 266 27.64 -24.52 20.68
CA PHE A 266 26.48 -24.65 21.57
C PHE A 266 25.64 -23.40 21.27
N SER A 267 24.32 -23.50 21.37
CA SER A 267 23.41 -22.36 21.34
C SER A 267 23.64 -21.44 22.55
N GLU A 268 23.92 -20.16 22.31
CA GLU A 268 23.88 -19.16 23.38
C GLU A 268 22.44 -18.71 23.65
N LEU A 269 22.00 -19.11 24.83
CA LEU A 269 20.82 -18.67 25.56
C LEU A 269 21.18 -17.35 26.25
N THR A 270 20.49 -16.26 25.93
CA THR A 270 20.67 -14.99 26.64
C THR A 270 19.93 -15.06 27.98
N GLN A 271 20.69 -15.17 29.08
CA GLN A 271 20.17 -15.06 30.43
C GLN A 271 20.11 -13.58 30.85
N ARG A 272 18.95 -13.21 31.40
CA ARG A 272 18.73 -12.04 32.26
C ARG A 272 19.76 -12.03 33.39
N LEU A 273 20.32 -10.86 33.66
CA LEU A 273 21.01 -10.57 34.91
C LEU A 273 20.43 -9.28 35.48
N ASP A 274 19.65 -9.46 36.54
CA ASP A 274 19.37 -8.43 37.54
C ASP A 274 20.64 -8.23 38.37
N LYS A 275 21.09 -6.99 38.54
CA LYS A 275 21.93 -6.62 39.67
C LYS A 275 21.73 -5.16 40.03
N GLU A 276 21.15 -4.95 41.22
CA GLU A 276 21.14 -3.70 41.97
C GLU A 276 22.58 -3.28 42.29
N GLU A 277 22.88 -1.99 42.16
CA GLU A 277 23.77 -1.27 43.06
C GLU A 277 23.45 0.23 43.01
N ASN A 278 23.64 0.88 44.16
CA ASN A 278 22.91 2.03 44.67
C ASN A 278 23.85 3.26 44.80
N PHE A 279 23.28 4.48 44.83
CA PHE A 279 23.85 5.81 45.19
C PHE A 279 24.44 6.73 44.08
N PRO A 280 24.46 8.09 44.25
CA PRO A 280 23.30 8.99 44.06
C PRO A 280 23.61 10.30 43.27
N GLY A 281 22.57 10.92 42.69
CA GLY A 281 22.43 12.38 42.52
C GLY A 281 23.19 13.10 41.40
N GLU A 282 22.47 13.68 40.43
CA GLU A 282 22.37 15.14 40.22
C GLU A 282 21.44 15.46 39.04
N ASP A 283 20.42 16.27 39.32
CA ASP A 283 19.43 16.81 38.40
C ASP A 283 20.01 17.96 37.56
N ALA A 284 19.72 17.99 36.26
CA ALA A 284 19.77 19.22 35.46
C ALA A 284 18.88 19.12 34.19
N ASN A 285 17.57 19.24 34.42
CA ASN A 285 16.54 19.91 33.61
C ASN A 285 16.68 19.98 32.08
N GLY A 286 15.76 19.30 31.40
CA GLY A 286 15.36 19.55 30.01
C GLY A 286 13.87 19.35 29.76
N ASP A 287 13.04 19.44 30.80
CA ASP A 287 11.58 19.26 30.69
C ASP A 287 10.93 20.50 30.07
N VAL A 288 10.17 20.26 28.99
CA VAL A 288 9.23 21.23 28.43
C VAL A 288 8.03 21.30 29.36
N GLU A 289 7.78 22.48 29.91
CA GLU A 289 6.65 22.76 30.80
C GLU A 289 5.31 22.40 30.13
N MET A 290 4.63 21.41 30.70
CA MET A 290 3.23 21.09 30.40
C MET A 290 2.33 22.06 31.18
N ALA A 291 1.46 22.79 30.48
CA ALA A 291 0.44 23.60 31.12
C ALA A 291 -0.50 22.70 31.95
N PRO A 292 -0.89 23.10 33.19
CA PRO A 292 -1.68 22.25 34.06
C PRO A 292 -3.09 22.03 33.49
N VAL A 293 -3.42 20.77 33.25
CA VAL A 293 -4.78 20.33 32.95
C VAL A 293 -5.52 20.17 34.29
N PRO A 294 -6.64 20.86 34.52
CA PRO A 294 -7.37 20.72 35.77
C PRO A 294 -8.07 19.36 35.85
N SER A 295 -7.81 18.62 36.93
CA SER A 295 -8.52 17.39 37.29
C SER A 295 -9.97 17.70 37.70
N PRO A 296 -10.96 16.82 37.43
CA PRO A 296 -12.32 17.05 37.86
C PRO A 296 -12.43 16.88 39.37
N ILE A 297 -12.91 17.91 40.07
CA ILE A 297 -13.26 17.84 41.50
C ILE A 297 -14.64 17.17 41.62
N PRO A 298 -14.82 16.17 42.50
CA PRO A 298 -16.12 15.53 42.70
C PRO A 298 -17.09 16.47 43.43
N GLY A 299 -18.27 16.68 42.85
CA GLY A 299 -19.42 17.26 43.57
C GLY A 299 -19.60 18.78 43.44
N GLN A 300 -20.00 19.25 42.26
CA GLN A 300 -20.79 20.49 42.15
C GLN A 300 -21.64 20.45 40.86
N HIS A 301 -22.88 19.96 40.96
CA HIS A 301 -23.90 20.24 39.96
C HIS A 301 -24.36 21.69 40.15
N GLY A 302 -23.87 22.58 39.30
CA GLY A 302 -24.34 23.96 39.17
C GLY A 302 -25.60 24.01 38.30
N SER A 303 -26.71 24.31 38.94
CA SER A 303 -27.99 24.75 38.37
C SER A 303 -27.85 25.83 37.30
N GLY A 304 -28.51 25.65 36.14
CA GLY A 304 -28.66 26.73 35.18
C GLY A 304 -29.15 26.32 33.79
N ASP A 305 -30.31 25.67 33.67
CA ASP A 305 -31.27 26.07 32.64
C ASP A 305 -32.69 25.59 33.01
N LYS A 306 -33.51 26.52 33.50
CA LYS A 306 -34.95 26.37 33.65
C LYS A 306 -35.57 27.31 32.63
N GLY A 307 -36.28 26.78 31.64
CA GLY A 307 -37.07 27.59 30.72
C GLY A 307 -37.91 26.76 29.74
N TYR A 308 -39.21 26.73 30.01
CA TYR A 308 -40.33 26.44 29.09
C TYR A 308 -40.51 25.00 28.58
N MET A 309 -41.33 24.24 29.32
CA MET A 309 -42.29 23.30 28.75
C MET A 309 -43.64 24.04 28.66
N ASP A 310 -44.17 24.16 27.45
CA ASP A 310 -45.59 24.41 27.22
C ASP A 310 -46.19 23.13 26.64
N GLY A 311 -47.36 22.77 27.17
CA GLY A 311 -47.99 21.47 26.94
C GLY A 311 -48.54 21.33 25.53
N VAL A 312 -48.29 20.18 24.90
CA VAL A 312 -49.13 19.68 23.82
C VAL A 312 -49.25 18.17 23.98
N ASP A 313 -50.49 17.72 24.20
CA ASP A 313 -50.89 16.32 24.13
C ASP A 313 -50.54 15.77 22.74
N VAL A 314 -49.73 14.71 22.69
CA VAL A 314 -49.46 13.99 21.44
C VAL A 314 -50.29 12.71 21.44
N GLU A 315 -51.43 12.79 20.77
CA GLU A 315 -52.20 11.65 20.29
C GLU A 315 -51.32 10.71 19.45
N GLN A 316 -51.64 9.42 19.57
CA GLN A 316 -51.08 8.32 18.80
C GLN A 316 -51.19 8.59 17.29
N LEU A 317 -50.05 8.64 16.61
CA LEU A 317 -49.99 8.47 15.16
C LEU A 317 -49.64 7.00 14.83
N PRO A 318 -50.43 6.31 13.99
CA PRO A 318 -50.09 4.98 13.51
C PRO A 318 -48.97 5.07 12.47
N ASN A 319 -47.97 4.21 12.60
CA ASN A 319 -46.83 4.15 11.69
C ASN A 319 -47.10 3.09 10.60
N ASP A 320 -47.55 3.53 9.43
CA ASP A 320 -47.77 2.69 8.24
C ASP A 320 -46.46 2.45 7.45
N ALA A 321 -45.55 1.69 8.06
CA ALA A 321 -44.39 1.13 7.36
C ALA A 321 -44.23 -0.36 7.69
N ALA A 322 -45.16 -1.18 7.21
CA ALA A 322 -45.04 -2.63 7.24
C ALA A 322 -44.04 -3.10 6.17
N GLY A 323 -42.84 -3.50 6.60
CA GLY A 323 -41.79 -4.05 5.75
C GLY A 323 -40.84 -4.98 6.51
N ARG A 324 -41.34 -6.16 6.91
CA ARG A 324 -40.59 -7.33 7.41
C ARG A 324 -39.71 -7.11 8.67
N GLY A 325 -40.35 -7.23 9.84
CA GLY A 325 -39.77 -7.79 11.07
C GLY A 325 -38.68 -6.97 11.77
N ASP A 326 -39.05 -5.82 12.35
CA ASP A 326 -38.12 -4.98 13.11
C ASP A 326 -37.79 -5.53 14.50
N ALA A 327 -36.51 -5.63 14.79
CA ALA A 327 -35.95 -5.99 16.09
C ALA A 327 -36.10 -4.84 17.10
N HIS A 328 -37.06 -4.97 18.03
CA HIS A 328 -37.21 -4.03 19.14
C HIS A 328 -36.10 -4.21 20.20
N GLN A 329 -35.18 -3.25 20.31
CA GLN A 329 -34.29 -3.15 21.48
C GLN A 329 -35.12 -2.81 22.72
N THR A 330 -35.16 -3.72 23.69
CA THR A 330 -35.93 -3.57 24.93
C THR A 330 -35.09 -2.82 25.97
N LEU A 331 -35.67 -1.79 26.58
CA LEU A 331 -35.08 -1.10 27.74
C LEU A 331 -35.33 -1.95 28.99
N GLU A 332 -34.29 -2.40 29.68
CA GLU A 332 -34.46 -3.00 31.01
C GLU A 332 -34.59 -1.88 32.05
N VAL A 333 -35.74 -1.86 32.73
CA VAL A 333 -35.98 -0.97 33.88
C VAL A 333 -35.57 -1.73 35.13
N ILE A 334 -34.43 -1.37 35.72
CA ILE A 334 -34.05 -1.86 37.05
C ILE A 334 -34.97 -1.14 38.06
N ARG A 335 -35.97 -1.85 38.59
CA ARG A 335 -36.80 -1.34 39.69
C ARG A 335 -36.02 -1.47 41.00
N ASP A 336 -35.44 -0.37 41.48
CA ASP A 336 -34.93 -0.31 42.84
C ASP A 336 -36.09 0.04 43.79
N ASN A 337 -36.54 -0.92 44.58
CA ASN A 337 -37.70 -0.78 45.49
C ASN A 337 -37.40 0.07 46.75
N ARG A 338 -36.37 0.92 46.73
CA ARG A 338 -35.92 1.67 47.94
C ARG A 338 -36.10 3.18 47.88
N HIS A 339 -36.39 3.78 46.74
CA HIS A 339 -36.70 5.23 46.66
C HIS A 339 -37.60 5.54 45.46
N PRO A 340 -38.84 6.03 45.66
CA PRO A 340 -39.77 6.29 44.57
C PRO A 340 -39.48 7.56 43.73
N ASP A 341 -38.49 8.38 44.07
CA ASP A 341 -38.34 9.74 43.53
C ASP A 341 -37.05 10.02 42.73
N VAL A 342 -36.28 9.00 42.31
CA VAL A 342 -35.11 9.19 41.44
C VAL A 342 -35.40 8.66 40.03
N PRO A 343 -35.22 9.46 38.95
CA PRO A 343 -35.37 8.97 37.60
C PRO A 343 -34.31 7.90 37.32
N VAL A 344 -34.76 6.65 37.19
CA VAL A 344 -33.92 5.50 36.86
C VAL A 344 -33.32 5.71 35.47
N ILE A 345 -31.99 5.83 35.38
CA ILE A 345 -31.28 5.84 34.09
C ILE A 345 -31.46 4.45 33.46
N THR A 346 -32.40 4.33 32.51
CA THR A 346 -32.63 3.09 31.76
C THR A 346 -31.40 2.84 30.88
N LYS A 347 -30.54 1.88 31.25
CA LYS A 347 -29.46 1.43 30.36
C LYS A 347 -30.09 0.64 29.22
N LYS A 348 -29.80 1.04 27.97
CA LYS A 348 -30.16 0.25 26.79
C LYS A 348 -29.53 -1.13 26.92
N PHE A 349 -30.33 -2.18 26.79
CA PHE A 349 -29.83 -3.56 26.81
C PHE A 349 -29.27 -3.90 25.42
N TYR A 350 -27.94 -3.94 25.32
CA TYR A 350 -27.23 -4.27 24.09
C TYR A 350 -26.98 -5.78 23.90
N GLY A 351 -27.51 -6.64 24.78
CA GLY A 351 -27.30 -8.08 24.70
C GLY A 351 -25.84 -8.52 24.90
N SER A 352 -25.53 -9.73 24.43
CA SER A 352 -24.20 -10.34 24.48
C SER A 352 -24.01 -11.19 23.23
N LEU A 353 -22.91 -11.00 22.50
CA LEU A 353 -22.57 -11.82 21.32
C LEU A 353 -22.31 -13.30 21.66
N ILE A 354 -22.00 -13.60 22.92
CA ILE A 354 -21.71 -14.95 23.42
C ILE A 354 -23.01 -15.75 23.55
N ASP A 355 -23.08 -16.89 22.88
CA ASP A 355 -24.08 -17.92 23.15
C ASP A 355 -23.55 -18.92 24.20
N PRO A 356 -24.10 -18.95 25.43
CA PRO A 356 -23.66 -19.87 26.46
C PRO A 356 -24.02 -21.33 26.19
N THR A 357 -25.00 -21.59 25.32
CA THR A 357 -25.55 -22.94 25.07
C THR A 357 -24.76 -23.72 24.02
N ARG A 358 -23.88 -23.02 23.29
CA ARG A 358 -23.09 -23.61 22.22
C ARG A 358 -21.92 -24.43 22.77
N GLU A 359 -21.86 -25.69 22.35
CA GLU A 359 -20.68 -26.54 22.61
C GLU A 359 -19.49 -26.04 21.80
N THR A 360 -18.38 -25.77 22.50
CA THR A 360 -17.12 -25.32 21.91
C THR A 360 -16.10 -26.43 21.91
N GLN A 361 -15.22 -26.43 20.91
CA GLN A 361 -14.12 -27.40 20.84
C GLN A 361 -13.03 -27.11 21.90
N GLU A 362 -13.00 -25.92 22.49
CA GLU A 362 -12.05 -25.45 23.52
C GLU A 362 -10.57 -25.55 23.11
N LYS A 363 -10.31 -25.67 21.81
CA LYS A 363 -8.95 -25.74 21.24
C LYS A 363 -8.39 -24.36 20.92
N GLY A 364 -9.25 -23.37 20.73
CA GLY A 364 -8.92 -22.01 20.32
C GLY A 364 -7.94 -21.34 21.26
N ARG A 365 -6.79 -20.95 20.70
CA ARG A 365 -5.74 -20.19 21.40
C ARG A 365 -5.26 -19.05 20.51
N PHE A 366 -4.97 -17.90 21.10
CA PHE A 366 -4.26 -16.83 20.40
C PHE A 366 -2.79 -17.23 20.26
N LYS A 367 -2.37 -17.57 19.04
CA LYS A 367 -0.97 -17.85 18.71
C LYS A 367 -0.38 -16.72 17.90
N ARG A 368 0.93 -16.53 18.04
CA ARG A 368 1.69 -15.58 17.24
C ARG A 368 1.78 -16.10 15.80
N ASP A 369 1.30 -15.29 14.87
CA ASP A 369 1.32 -15.55 13.43
C ASP A 369 1.83 -14.31 12.69
N MET A 370 1.97 -14.38 11.36
CA MET A 370 2.46 -13.29 10.52
C MET A 370 1.32 -12.49 9.90
N TRP A 371 1.54 -11.20 9.65
CA TRP A 371 0.55 -10.32 9.01
C TRP A 371 -0.01 -10.84 7.69
N LYS A 372 0.84 -11.47 6.86
CA LYS A 372 0.43 -12.06 5.57
C LYS A 372 -0.56 -13.23 5.69
N ASN A 373 -0.70 -13.83 6.87
CA ASN A 373 -1.59 -14.95 7.16
C ASN A 373 -2.94 -14.51 7.73
N VAL A 374 -3.11 -13.21 8.04
CA VAL A 374 -4.36 -12.63 8.48
C VAL A 374 -5.36 -12.61 7.32
N GLN A 375 -6.57 -13.10 7.57
CA GLN A 375 -7.67 -13.18 6.63
C GLN A 375 -8.91 -12.46 7.17
N VAL A 376 -9.85 -12.16 6.30
CA VAL A 376 -11.14 -11.57 6.68
C VAL A 376 -11.90 -12.58 7.54
N GLY A 377 -12.50 -12.12 8.63
CA GLY A 377 -13.19 -13.00 9.58
C GLY A 377 -12.31 -13.62 10.67
N ASP A 378 -11.00 -13.38 10.66
CA ASP A 378 -10.12 -13.83 11.74
C ASP A 378 -10.31 -12.98 13.01
N PHE A 379 -10.26 -13.64 14.17
CA PHE A 379 -10.12 -12.97 15.46
C PHE A 379 -8.64 -12.65 15.72
N VAL A 380 -8.38 -11.39 16.03
CA VAL A 380 -7.04 -10.87 16.30
C VAL A 380 -7.01 -10.26 17.70
N ARG A 381 -5.92 -10.52 18.41
CA ARG A 381 -5.57 -9.85 19.65
C ARG A 381 -4.38 -8.94 19.40
N LEU A 382 -4.52 -7.68 19.77
CA LEU A 382 -3.47 -6.66 19.69
C LEU A 382 -3.05 -6.27 21.10
N TYR A 383 -1.77 -5.99 21.29
CA TYR A 383 -1.22 -5.51 22.56
C TYR A 383 -0.76 -4.05 22.46
N ASN A 384 -0.51 -3.44 23.62
CA ASN A 384 -0.02 -2.06 23.68
C ASN A 384 1.24 -1.87 22.82
N GLU A 385 1.31 -0.73 22.14
CA GLU A 385 2.40 -0.34 21.23
C GLU A 385 2.55 -1.21 19.96
N GLU A 386 1.64 -2.15 19.71
CA GLU A 386 1.62 -2.89 18.45
C GLU A 386 0.94 -2.09 17.33
N GLN A 387 1.50 -2.22 16.12
CA GLN A 387 0.87 -1.66 14.92
C GLN A 387 -0.28 -2.55 14.45
N ILE A 388 -1.37 -1.92 14.03
CA ILE A 388 -2.57 -2.60 13.58
C ILE A 388 -2.34 -3.20 12.17
N PRO A 389 -2.52 -4.54 11.98
CA PRO A 389 -2.11 -5.25 10.76
C PRO A 389 -3.08 -5.08 9.57
N ALA A 390 -4.34 -4.81 9.87
CA ALA A 390 -5.47 -4.79 8.95
C ALA A 390 -6.58 -3.94 9.56
N ASP A 391 -7.63 -3.68 8.80
CA ASP A 391 -8.77 -2.90 9.29
C ASP A 391 -9.66 -3.81 10.15
N ILE A 392 -9.71 -3.53 11.46
CA ILE A 392 -10.26 -4.40 12.50
C ILE A 392 -11.42 -3.70 13.22
N ILE A 393 -12.48 -4.42 13.52
CA ILE A 393 -13.58 -3.95 14.37
C ILE A 393 -13.34 -4.42 15.81
N VAL A 394 -13.45 -3.48 16.76
CA VAL A 394 -13.16 -3.72 18.18
C VAL A 394 -14.32 -4.44 18.85
N LEU A 395 -14.08 -5.67 19.34
CA LEU A 395 -15.09 -6.42 20.10
C LEU A 395 -14.98 -6.14 21.60
N SER A 396 -13.76 -6.17 22.15
CA SER A 396 -13.52 -5.99 23.58
C SER A 396 -12.13 -5.42 23.82
N THR A 397 -11.96 -4.72 24.93
CA THR A 397 -10.70 -4.07 25.33
C THR A 397 -10.36 -4.47 26.76
N SER A 398 -9.12 -4.18 27.18
CA SER A 398 -8.70 -4.32 28.57
C SER A 398 -9.48 -3.40 29.51
N ASP A 399 -9.87 -2.21 29.04
CA ASP A 399 -10.65 -1.24 29.81
C ASP A 399 -12.10 -1.70 30.04
N ALA A 400 -12.66 -1.37 31.21
CA ALA A 400 -14.01 -1.75 31.61
C ALA A 400 -15.09 -1.05 30.76
N ASP A 401 -14.81 0.19 30.33
CA ASP A 401 -15.70 1.00 29.51
C ASP A 401 -15.63 0.66 28.01
N GLY A 402 -14.77 -0.29 27.62
CA GLY A 402 -14.61 -0.67 26.22
C GLY A 402 -13.78 0.34 25.39
N ALA A 403 -13.13 1.32 26.03
CA ALA A 403 -12.35 2.32 25.34
C ALA A 403 -10.94 1.81 24.99
N CYS A 404 -10.43 2.21 23.82
CA CYS A 404 -9.04 2.04 23.44
C CYS A 404 -8.51 3.28 22.73
N TYR A 405 -7.20 3.48 22.80
CA TYR A 405 -6.56 4.68 22.24
C TYR A 405 -5.67 4.29 21.07
N VAL A 406 -5.80 5.04 19.97
CA VAL A 406 -4.96 4.84 18.78
C VAL A 406 -4.21 6.10 18.41
N GLU A 407 -2.94 5.91 18.07
CA GLU A 407 -2.08 6.93 17.48
C GLU A 407 -2.28 6.92 15.95
N THR A 408 -2.76 8.03 15.37
CA THR A 408 -3.03 8.15 13.93
C THR A 408 -1.98 8.95 13.16
N LYS A 409 -0.84 9.25 13.79
CA LYS A 409 0.27 10.01 13.21
C LYS A 409 0.69 9.52 11.81
N ASN A 410 0.60 8.22 11.55
CA ASN A 410 0.96 7.62 10.26
C ASN A 410 -0.07 7.85 9.14
N LEU A 411 -1.32 8.18 9.47
CA LEU A 411 -2.43 8.32 8.52
C LEU A 411 -2.75 9.79 8.21
N ASP A 412 -2.95 10.61 9.24
CA ASP A 412 -3.38 12.01 9.13
C ASP A 412 -2.38 13.01 9.72
N GLY A 413 -1.33 12.53 10.38
CA GLY A 413 -0.32 13.38 11.02
C GLY A 413 -0.79 14.01 12.34
N GLU A 414 -1.95 13.62 12.87
CA GLU A 414 -2.42 14.07 14.17
C GLU A 414 -1.59 13.40 15.29
N THR A 415 -1.19 14.19 16.29
CA THR A 415 -0.40 13.72 17.44
C THR A 415 -1.27 13.28 18.61
N ASN A 416 -2.54 13.66 18.61
CA ASN A 416 -3.47 13.32 19.68
C ASN A 416 -3.90 11.86 19.54
N LEU A 417 -4.00 11.18 20.68
CA LEU A 417 -4.56 9.85 20.73
C LEU A 417 -6.07 9.92 20.45
N LYS A 418 -6.54 9.19 19.45
CA LYS A 418 -7.97 9.09 19.15
C LYS A 418 -8.58 7.98 19.99
N VAL A 419 -9.69 8.28 20.65
CA VAL A 419 -10.47 7.29 21.40
C VAL A 419 -11.32 6.48 20.43
N ARG A 420 -11.29 5.16 20.56
CA ARG A 420 -12.14 4.19 19.88
C ARG A 420 -12.87 3.37 20.94
N THR A 421 -14.06 2.88 20.60
CA THR A 421 -14.94 2.18 21.53
C THR A 421 -15.26 0.79 21.00
N ALA A 422 -15.20 -0.22 21.86
CA ALA A 422 -15.68 -1.56 21.57
C ALA A 422 -17.17 -1.58 21.28
N LEU A 423 -17.64 -2.63 20.60
CA LEU A 423 -19.07 -2.92 20.54
C LEU A 423 -19.62 -3.20 21.95
N HIS A 424 -20.81 -2.66 22.23
CA HIS A 424 -21.46 -2.86 23.52
C HIS A 424 -21.84 -4.34 23.72
N SER A 425 -22.31 -4.99 22.66
CA SER A 425 -22.63 -6.41 22.63
C SER A 425 -21.41 -7.34 22.79
N GLY A 426 -20.21 -6.84 22.47
CA GLY A 426 -18.95 -7.58 22.49
C GLY A 426 -18.12 -7.47 23.77
N GLY A 427 -18.49 -6.59 24.72
CA GLY A 427 -17.66 -6.29 25.90
C GLY A 427 -17.29 -7.50 26.77
N LYS A 428 -18.09 -8.58 26.74
CA LYS A 428 -17.84 -9.83 27.48
C LYS A 428 -16.83 -10.78 26.80
N VAL A 429 -16.47 -10.54 25.54
CA VAL A 429 -15.59 -11.42 24.73
C VAL A 429 -14.13 -11.13 25.04
N LYS A 430 -13.60 -11.70 26.12
CA LYS A 430 -12.22 -11.42 26.59
C LYS A 430 -11.23 -12.54 26.26
N ARG A 431 -11.69 -13.80 26.30
CA ARG A 431 -10.84 -14.99 26.14
C ARG A 431 -11.08 -15.67 24.81
N ALA A 432 -10.12 -16.48 24.38
CA ALA A 432 -10.22 -17.28 23.15
C ALA A 432 -11.45 -18.20 23.14
N ARG A 433 -11.77 -18.84 24.28
CA ARG A 433 -12.99 -19.64 24.45
C ARG A 433 -14.28 -18.84 24.24
N ASP A 434 -14.27 -17.56 24.60
CA ASP A 434 -15.45 -16.70 24.46
C ASP A 434 -15.66 -16.37 22.98
N CYS A 435 -14.57 -16.22 22.21
CA CYS A 435 -14.61 -16.01 20.75
C CYS A 435 -15.16 -17.25 20.00
N GLU A 436 -14.94 -18.46 20.51
CA GLU A 436 -15.56 -19.67 19.93
C GLU A 436 -17.08 -19.73 20.19
N ARG A 437 -17.54 -19.12 21.28
CA ARG A 437 -18.96 -19.06 21.68
C ARG A 437 -19.74 -17.93 21.02
N THR A 438 -19.06 -16.96 20.41
CA THR A 438 -19.75 -15.84 19.76
C THR A 438 -20.34 -16.27 18.43
N ALA A 439 -21.59 -15.94 18.11
CA ALA A 439 -22.17 -16.22 16.80
C ALA A 439 -22.83 -14.95 16.27
N PHE A 440 -22.28 -14.38 15.21
CA PHE A 440 -22.81 -13.14 14.64
C PHE A 440 -22.41 -12.97 13.17
N THR A 441 -23.11 -12.10 12.48
CA THR A 441 -22.78 -11.64 11.13
C THR A 441 -22.47 -10.16 11.14
N LEU A 442 -21.52 -9.77 10.31
CA LEU A 442 -21.12 -8.38 10.09
C LEU A 442 -21.48 -8.00 8.66
N GLU A 443 -22.48 -7.15 8.51
CA GLU A 443 -22.84 -6.51 7.24
C GLU A 443 -22.01 -5.24 7.12
N SER A 444 -21.08 -5.20 6.17
CA SER A 444 -20.19 -4.06 5.95
C SER A 444 -20.42 -3.46 4.57
N GLU A 445 -20.31 -2.14 4.49
CA GLU A 445 -20.25 -1.43 3.22
C GLU A 445 -19.03 -1.86 2.37
N PRO A 446 -19.04 -1.61 1.04
CA PRO A 446 -17.89 -1.88 0.18
C PRO A 446 -16.68 -1.02 0.57
N PRO A 447 -15.46 -1.49 0.26
CA PRO A 447 -14.23 -0.81 0.66
C PRO A 447 -14.11 0.54 -0.05
N HIS A 448 -14.05 1.62 0.74
CA HIS A 448 -13.95 2.99 0.23
C HIS A 448 -12.73 3.71 0.82
N ALA A 449 -12.19 4.70 0.10
CA ALA A 449 -10.97 5.40 0.50
C ALA A 449 -11.16 6.42 1.64
N ASN A 450 -12.38 6.87 1.94
CA ASN A 450 -12.60 7.84 3.02
C ASN A 450 -12.19 7.26 4.39
N LEU A 451 -11.31 7.96 5.09
CA LEU A 451 -10.73 7.56 6.38
C LEU A 451 -11.68 7.75 7.57
N TYR A 452 -12.64 8.68 7.46
CA TYR A 452 -13.48 9.13 8.58
C TYR A 452 -14.89 8.54 8.57
N THR A 453 -15.28 7.89 7.49
CA THR A 453 -16.58 7.22 7.41
C THR A 453 -16.37 5.72 7.46
N TYR A 454 -17.22 5.05 8.21
CA TYR A 454 -17.43 3.62 8.12
C TYR A 454 -18.87 3.33 8.53
N SER A 455 -19.58 2.51 7.76
CA SER A 455 -20.93 2.07 8.08
C SER A 455 -21.03 0.56 7.95
N GLY A 456 -21.35 -0.09 9.07
CA GLY A 456 -21.68 -1.51 9.12
C GLY A 456 -22.73 -1.80 10.18
N VAL A 457 -23.24 -3.02 10.19
CA VAL A 457 -24.19 -3.52 11.19
C VAL A 457 -23.76 -4.91 11.62
N VAL A 458 -23.65 -5.13 12.92
CA VAL A 458 -23.46 -6.47 13.50
C VAL A 458 -24.83 -7.00 13.88
N ARG A 459 -25.16 -8.22 13.43
CA ARG A 459 -26.40 -8.92 13.73
C ARG A 459 -26.11 -10.24 14.45
N TRP A 460 -26.87 -10.53 15.49
CA TRP A 460 -26.75 -11.78 16.23
C TRP A 460 -28.10 -12.18 16.81
N ASP A 461 -28.24 -13.46 17.15
CA ASP A 461 -29.44 -13.99 17.77
C ASP A 461 -29.19 -14.18 19.28
N GLN A 462 -29.91 -13.41 20.10
CA GLN A 462 -29.82 -13.48 21.54
C GLN A 462 -30.77 -14.55 22.09
N ARG A 463 -30.22 -15.62 22.66
CA ARG A 463 -31.00 -16.55 23.50
C ARG A 463 -30.97 -16.09 24.95
N ASN A 464 -32.13 -16.16 25.62
CA ASN A 464 -32.23 -15.82 27.03
C ASN A 464 -31.84 -17.04 27.88
N PRO A 465 -30.79 -16.98 28.72
CA PRO A 465 -30.41 -18.10 29.58
C PRO A 465 -31.50 -18.49 30.58
N ALA A 466 -32.38 -17.55 30.96
CA ALA A 466 -33.46 -17.78 31.92
C ALA A 466 -34.65 -18.53 31.33
N HIS A 467 -34.88 -18.45 30.01
CA HIS A 467 -35.95 -19.14 29.30
C HIS A 467 -35.39 -19.79 28.02
N PRO A 468 -34.84 -21.01 28.11
CA PRO A 468 -34.22 -21.69 26.98
C PRO A 468 -35.19 -22.00 25.83
N ASP A 469 -36.48 -22.11 26.13
CA ASP A 469 -37.53 -22.55 25.18
C ASP A 469 -38.08 -21.41 24.31
N GLU A 470 -37.74 -20.15 24.61
CA GLU A 470 -38.15 -19.01 23.78
C GLU A 470 -37.28 -18.92 22.51
N PRO A 471 -37.88 -18.54 21.36
CA PRO A 471 -37.12 -18.34 20.12
C PRO A 471 -36.07 -17.25 20.32
N ALA A 472 -34.89 -17.46 19.75
CA ALA A 472 -33.80 -16.50 19.86
C ALA A 472 -34.22 -15.13 19.28
N LYS A 473 -33.93 -14.06 20.00
CA LYS A 473 -34.31 -12.71 19.63
C LYS A 473 -33.24 -12.11 18.73
N ALA A 474 -33.59 -11.79 17.49
CA ALA A 474 -32.67 -11.10 16.58
C ALA A 474 -32.32 -9.71 17.13
N MET A 475 -31.02 -9.44 17.24
CA MET A 475 -30.45 -8.17 17.71
C MET A 475 -29.53 -7.58 16.64
N ALA A 476 -29.44 -6.26 16.63
CA ALA A 476 -28.57 -5.53 15.72
C ALA A 476 -27.91 -4.33 16.43
N GLU A 477 -26.62 -4.13 16.17
CA GLU A 477 -25.83 -3.00 16.65
C GLU A 477 -25.14 -2.31 15.45
N PRO A 478 -25.33 -1.00 15.24
CA PRO A 478 -24.63 -0.28 14.20
C PRO A 478 -23.14 -0.13 14.55
N VAL A 479 -22.28 -0.33 13.57
CA VAL A 479 -20.83 -0.18 13.69
C VAL A 479 -20.39 1.04 12.88
N GLY A 480 -19.81 2.01 13.58
CA GLY A 480 -19.25 3.21 12.98
C GLY A 480 -17.72 3.20 12.94
N ILE A 481 -17.14 4.29 12.44
CA ILE A 481 -15.68 4.50 12.44
C ILE A 481 -15.08 4.47 13.85
N ASN A 482 -15.87 4.85 14.87
CA ASN A 482 -15.44 4.84 16.28
C ASN A 482 -15.19 3.43 16.81
N ASN A 483 -15.75 2.40 16.17
CA ASN A 483 -15.58 1.00 16.54
C ASN A 483 -14.49 0.30 15.71
N MET A 484 -13.81 1.04 14.82
CA MET A 484 -12.87 0.48 13.85
C MET A 484 -11.44 0.98 14.10
N LEU A 485 -10.50 0.05 14.06
CA LEU A 485 -9.07 0.27 14.08
C LEU A 485 -8.54 0.17 12.65
N LEU A 486 -7.89 1.22 12.18
CA LEU A 486 -7.35 1.27 10.82
C LEU A 486 -5.93 0.72 10.79
N ARG A 487 -5.59 0.06 9.68
CA ARG A 487 -4.22 -0.34 9.39
C ARG A 487 -3.28 0.87 9.39
N GLY A 488 -2.13 0.74 10.04
CA GLY A 488 -1.10 1.78 10.13
C GLY A 488 -1.19 2.64 11.39
N CYS A 489 -2.32 2.59 12.10
CA CYS A 489 -2.43 3.11 13.45
C CYS A 489 -1.67 2.22 14.44
N THR A 490 -1.22 2.82 15.54
CA THR A 490 -0.56 2.10 16.65
C THR A 490 -1.46 2.14 17.88
N LEU A 491 -1.64 1.01 18.54
CA LEU A 491 -2.40 0.95 19.79
C LEU A 491 -1.57 1.57 20.93
N ARG A 492 -2.18 2.43 21.74
CA ARG A 492 -1.55 3.09 22.88
C ARG A 492 -2.45 3.02 24.10
N ASN A 493 -1.88 3.09 25.30
CA ASN A 493 -2.61 3.17 26.57
C ASN A 493 -3.73 2.12 26.72
N THR A 494 -3.55 0.93 26.14
CA THR A 494 -4.51 -0.17 26.22
C THR A 494 -3.73 -1.47 26.18
N GLU A 495 -3.83 -2.28 27.25
CA GLU A 495 -3.00 -3.48 27.38
C GLU A 495 -3.27 -4.50 26.28
N TRP A 496 -4.56 -4.72 25.99
CA TRP A 496 -4.98 -5.62 24.93
C TRP A 496 -6.32 -5.19 24.33
N VAL A 497 -6.47 -5.50 23.05
CA VAL A 497 -7.73 -5.36 22.31
C VAL A 497 -8.00 -6.66 21.58
N VAL A 498 -9.24 -7.15 21.66
CA VAL A 498 -9.75 -8.26 20.84
C VAL A 498 -10.66 -7.67 19.78
N GLY A 499 -10.41 -8.02 18.52
CA GLY A 499 -11.20 -7.56 17.40
C GLY A 499 -11.28 -8.56 16.28
N VAL A 500 -12.13 -8.26 15.31
CA VAL A 500 -12.34 -9.07 14.10
C VAL A 500 -11.93 -8.31 12.85
N VAL A 501 -11.29 -9.01 11.92
CA VAL A 501 -10.77 -8.41 10.70
C VAL A 501 -11.88 -8.22 9.67
N ALA A 502 -12.12 -6.97 9.27
CA ALA A 502 -13.13 -6.59 8.29
C ALA A 502 -12.56 -6.39 6.88
N PHE A 503 -11.40 -5.72 6.76
CA PHE A 503 -10.71 -5.53 5.46
C PHE A 503 -9.22 -5.88 5.56
N THR A 504 -8.70 -6.49 4.50
CA THR A 504 -7.32 -6.98 4.41
C THR A 504 -6.59 -6.47 3.17
N GLY A 505 -5.27 -6.29 3.29
CA GLY A 505 -4.40 -6.01 2.16
C GLY A 505 -4.77 -4.75 1.39
N GLU A 506 -4.97 -4.88 0.08
CA GLU A 506 -5.31 -3.76 -0.82
C GLU A 506 -6.71 -3.14 -0.56
N GLU A 507 -7.56 -3.80 0.24
CA GLU A 507 -8.90 -3.28 0.58
C GLU A 507 -8.90 -2.38 1.80
N THR A 508 -7.81 -2.36 2.57
CA THR A 508 -7.68 -1.47 3.74
C THR A 508 -7.68 -0.01 3.32
N LYS A 509 -8.26 0.87 4.13
CA LYS A 509 -8.40 2.29 3.80
C LYS A 509 -7.07 2.97 3.47
N ILE A 510 -5.99 2.62 4.17
CA ILE A 510 -4.65 3.15 3.89
C ILE A 510 -4.12 2.73 2.51
N MET A 511 -4.37 1.49 2.09
CA MET A 511 -3.90 0.98 0.80
C MET A 511 -4.71 1.56 -0.36
N LEU A 512 -6.01 1.77 -0.18
CA LEU A 512 -6.84 2.47 -1.16
C LEU A 512 -6.36 3.91 -1.42
N ASN A 513 -5.87 4.59 -0.37
CA ASN A 513 -5.30 5.94 -0.49
C ASN A 513 -3.84 5.94 -1.01
N SER A 514 -3.10 4.86 -0.80
CA SER A 514 -1.68 4.77 -1.19
C SER A 514 -1.48 4.60 -2.70
N GLY A 515 -2.49 4.06 -3.41
CA GLY A 515 -2.44 3.84 -4.85
C GLY A 515 -1.32 2.89 -5.31
N ILE A 516 -1.23 2.67 -6.62
CA ILE A 516 -0.10 1.93 -7.20
C ILE A 516 1.10 2.88 -7.27
N THR A 517 2.27 2.45 -6.76
CA THR A 517 3.49 3.28 -6.77
C THR A 517 3.87 3.67 -8.22
N PRO A 518 3.73 4.95 -8.62
CA PRO A 518 4.01 5.35 -9.99
C PRO A 518 5.52 5.32 -10.26
N SER A 519 5.91 5.02 -11.49
CA SER A 519 7.30 5.17 -11.92
C SER A 519 7.62 6.66 -12.11
N LYS A 520 8.25 7.26 -11.10
CA LYS A 520 8.73 8.64 -11.18
C LYS A 520 9.84 8.71 -12.24
N ARG A 521 9.69 9.59 -13.24
CA ARG A 521 10.73 9.91 -14.23
C ARG A 521 11.26 11.31 -13.94
N ALA A 522 12.59 11.48 -14.02
CA ALA A 522 13.21 12.78 -13.82
C ALA A 522 12.78 13.76 -14.95
N ARG A 523 12.51 15.01 -14.60
CA ARG A 523 12.13 16.05 -15.58
C ARG A 523 13.18 16.19 -16.69
N ILE A 524 14.46 16.17 -16.32
CA ILE A 524 15.56 16.24 -17.29
C ILE A 524 15.54 15.09 -18.30
N SER A 525 15.05 13.90 -17.93
CA SER A 525 14.88 12.79 -18.90
C SER A 525 13.80 13.10 -19.94
N LYS A 526 12.76 13.85 -19.57
CA LYS A 526 11.71 14.26 -20.49
C LYS A 526 12.23 15.30 -21.49
N ASP A 527 13.05 16.23 -21.01
CA ASP A 527 13.63 17.28 -21.85
C ASP A 527 14.74 16.70 -22.77
N LEU A 528 15.51 15.73 -22.28
CA LEU A 528 16.50 14.99 -23.08
C LEU A 528 15.89 14.30 -24.30
N ASN A 529 14.70 13.72 -24.16
CA ASN A 529 14.02 13.06 -25.27
C ASN A 529 13.70 14.04 -26.41
N TRP A 530 13.40 15.31 -26.11
CA TRP A 530 13.21 16.32 -27.14
C TRP A 530 14.50 16.67 -27.87
N ASN A 531 15.62 16.78 -27.14
CA ASN A 531 16.93 17.00 -27.76
C ASN A 531 17.32 15.84 -28.68
N VAL A 532 17.01 14.61 -28.29
CA VAL A 532 17.23 13.41 -29.11
C VAL A 532 16.39 13.44 -30.38
N VAL A 533 15.15 13.94 -30.32
CA VAL A 533 14.32 14.15 -31.52
C VAL A 533 14.93 15.21 -32.45
N TYR A 534 15.44 16.33 -31.93
CA TYR A 534 16.12 17.31 -32.77
C TYR A 534 17.37 16.73 -33.45
N ASN A 535 18.14 15.92 -32.72
CA ASN A 535 19.26 15.18 -33.28
C ASN A 535 18.83 14.22 -34.41
N PHE A 536 17.71 13.53 -34.28
CA PHE A 536 17.17 12.69 -35.37
C PHE A 536 16.78 13.50 -36.61
N ILE A 537 16.24 14.70 -36.44
CA ILE A 537 15.91 15.58 -37.57
C ILE A 537 17.19 15.99 -38.31
N ILE A 538 18.24 16.39 -37.59
CA ILE A 538 19.53 16.75 -38.18
C ILE A 538 20.16 15.53 -38.89
N LEU A 539 20.15 14.37 -38.24
CA LEU A 539 20.62 13.11 -38.82
C LEU A 539 19.91 12.80 -40.14
N PHE A 540 18.58 12.88 -40.14
CA PHE A 540 17.76 12.62 -41.33
C PHE A 540 18.13 13.57 -42.48
N VAL A 541 18.25 14.88 -42.21
CA VAL A 541 18.62 15.87 -43.22
C VAL A 541 20.00 15.56 -43.81
N MET A 542 21.00 15.25 -43.00
CA MET A 542 22.34 14.89 -43.50
C MET A 542 22.33 13.63 -44.36
N CYS A 543 21.54 12.61 -43.98
CA CYS A 543 21.43 11.37 -44.75
C CYS A 543 20.72 11.61 -46.09
N VAL A 544 19.70 12.47 -46.13
CA VAL A 544 19.04 12.87 -47.38
C VAL A 544 20.01 13.61 -48.30
N VAL A 545 20.79 14.55 -47.76
CA VAL A 545 21.80 15.28 -48.55
C VAL A 545 22.85 14.31 -49.12
N ALA A 546 23.36 13.38 -48.32
CA ALA A 546 24.30 12.36 -48.79
C ALA A 546 23.71 11.48 -49.90
N ALA A 547 22.46 11.03 -49.73
CA ALA A 547 21.74 10.22 -50.71
C ALA A 547 21.52 10.95 -52.05
N VAL A 548 21.14 12.24 -52.00
CA VAL A 548 20.91 13.06 -53.20
C VAL A 548 22.22 13.35 -53.91
N VAL A 549 23.29 13.67 -53.17
CA VAL A 549 24.60 13.92 -53.77
C VAL A 549 25.13 12.66 -54.46
N GLU A 550 25.07 11.51 -53.79
CA GLU A 550 25.50 10.23 -54.36
C GLU A 550 24.67 9.80 -55.57
N GLY A 551 23.33 9.90 -55.48
CA GLY A 551 22.47 9.57 -56.60
C GLY A 551 22.71 10.51 -57.79
N ASN A 552 23.07 11.77 -57.54
CA ASN A 552 23.40 12.73 -58.57
C ASN A 552 24.77 12.47 -59.20
N THR A 553 25.81 12.11 -58.42
CA THR A 553 27.15 11.78 -58.95
C THR A 553 27.10 10.55 -59.87
N TRP A 554 26.40 9.49 -59.46
CA TRP A 554 26.18 8.30 -60.30
C TRP A 554 25.32 8.57 -61.54
N ALA A 555 24.50 9.62 -61.55
CA ALA A 555 23.68 9.98 -62.70
C ALA A 555 24.43 10.81 -63.76
N HIS A 556 25.50 11.52 -63.41
CA HIS A 556 26.22 12.39 -64.35
C HIS A 556 27.09 11.60 -65.35
N GLY A 557 27.66 10.46 -64.94
CA GLY A 557 28.56 9.64 -65.76
C GLY A 557 29.88 10.36 -66.15
N HIS A 558 30.89 9.60 -66.57
CA HIS A 558 32.25 10.06 -66.94
C HIS A 558 33.18 10.44 -65.78
N GLU A 559 32.91 9.95 -64.57
CA GLU A 559 33.81 10.11 -63.43
C GLU A 559 34.82 8.95 -63.35
N SER A 560 35.90 9.12 -62.59
CA SER A 560 36.89 8.04 -62.38
C SER A 560 36.27 6.75 -61.82
N LEU A 561 35.13 6.85 -61.14
CA LEU A 561 34.34 5.72 -60.64
C LEU A 561 33.92 4.77 -61.77
N ASP A 562 33.55 5.30 -62.95
CA ASP A 562 33.10 4.48 -64.09
C ASP A 562 34.25 3.68 -64.73
N PHE A 563 35.50 4.15 -64.57
CA PHE A 563 36.68 3.54 -65.17
C PHE A 563 37.45 2.61 -64.23
N PHE A 564 37.44 2.89 -62.92
CA PHE A 564 38.28 2.18 -61.94
C PHE A 564 37.49 1.33 -60.92
N GLU A 565 36.17 1.54 -60.77
CA GLU A 565 35.32 0.74 -59.89
C GLU A 565 34.34 -0.14 -60.69
N PHE A 566 34.19 -1.41 -60.29
CA PHE A 566 33.38 -2.39 -61.00
C PHE A 566 31.89 -2.27 -60.65
N GLY A 567 31.28 -1.18 -61.08
CA GLY A 567 29.83 -0.98 -61.06
C GLY A 567 29.23 -0.69 -59.68
N SER A 568 28.01 -0.17 -59.72
CA SER A 568 27.28 0.26 -58.53
C SER A 568 26.41 -0.86 -57.94
N TYR A 569 26.22 -0.84 -56.60
CA TYR A 569 25.45 -1.85 -55.87
C TYR A 569 23.98 -1.92 -56.28
N GLY A 570 23.40 -0.82 -56.77
CA GLY A 570 21.96 -0.69 -56.98
C GLY A 570 21.46 -0.66 -58.40
N ASN A 571 22.34 -0.77 -59.41
CA ASN A 571 22.06 -0.73 -60.85
C ASN A 571 21.33 0.53 -61.38
N THR A 572 20.72 1.35 -60.51
CA THR A 572 20.01 2.58 -60.85
C THR A 572 20.43 3.69 -59.88
N PRO A 573 20.63 4.94 -60.34
CA PRO A 573 21.08 6.03 -59.47
C PRO A 573 20.14 6.29 -58.28
N ALA A 574 18.83 6.02 -58.46
CA ALA A 574 17.85 6.14 -57.39
C ALA A 574 18.00 5.07 -56.29
N LEU A 575 18.33 3.83 -56.68
CA LEU A 575 18.54 2.74 -55.72
C LEU A 575 19.89 2.89 -55.01
N ASP A 576 20.90 3.44 -55.69
CA ASP A 576 22.18 3.79 -55.07
C ASP A 576 22.02 4.89 -54.03
N GLY A 577 21.28 5.96 -54.35
CA GLY A 577 20.91 6.98 -53.37
C GLY A 577 20.15 6.39 -52.18
N PHE A 578 19.26 5.42 -52.40
CA PHE A 578 18.55 4.72 -51.32
C PHE A 578 19.47 3.86 -50.45
N ILE A 579 20.38 3.09 -51.04
CA ILE A 579 21.38 2.30 -50.29
C ILE A 579 22.28 3.25 -49.49
N THR A 580 22.74 4.34 -50.11
CA THR A 580 23.58 5.35 -49.47
C THR A 580 22.86 6.11 -48.37
N PHE A 581 21.54 6.34 -48.48
CA PHE A 581 20.75 6.90 -47.38
C PHE A 581 20.83 6.04 -46.11
N TRP A 582 20.62 4.72 -46.25
CA TRP A 582 20.67 3.79 -45.11
C TRP A 582 22.09 3.53 -44.62
N ALA A 583 23.07 3.49 -45.53
CA ALA A 583 24.48 3.42 -45.17
C ALA A 583 24.95 4.69 -44.43
N ALA A 584 24.49 5.87 -44.84
CA ALA A 584 24.77 7.14 -44.17
C ALA A 584 24.15 7.21 -42.78
N ILE A 585 22.96 6.63 -42.57
CA ILE A 585 22.36 6.49 -41.23
C ILE A 585 23.29 5.69 -40.30
N ILE A 586 23.88 4.60 -40.79
CA ILE A 586 24.83 3.78 -40.03
C ILE A 586 26.14 4.56 -39.78
N LEU A 587 26.64 5.26 -40.80
CA LEU A 587 27.87 6.05 -40.71
C LEU A 587 27.76 7.20 -39.69
N PHE A 588 26.62 7.89 -39.66
CA PHE A 588 26.34 9.01 -38.75
C PHE A 588 25.66 8.59 -37.45
N GLN A 589 25.61 7.29 -37.11
CA GLN A 589 24.94 6.77 -35.91
C GLN A 589 25.45 7.41 -34.60
N ASN A 590 26.68 7.90 -34.58
CA ASN A 590 27.31 8.53 -33.40
C ASN A 590 26.72 9.90 -33.03
N LEU A 591 25.90 10.51 -33.90
CA LEU A 591 25.23 11.79 -33.61
C LEU A 591 24.26 11.68 -32.44
N VAL A 592 23.63 10.51 -32.28
CA VAL A 592 22.89 10.17 -31.06
C VAL A 592 23.77 9.23 -30.23
N PRO A 593 24.53 9.76 -29.25
CA PRO A 593 25.47 8.94 -28.49
C PRO A 593 24.74 7.91 -27.62
N ILE A 594 25.03 6.63 -27.87
CA ILE A 594 24.55 5.49 -27.07
C ILE A 594 24.87 5.68 -25.58
N SER A 595 26.04 6.26 -25.29
CA SER A 595 26.55 6.48 -23.93
C SER A 595 25.74 7.49 -23.11
N LEU A 596 24.99 8.39 -23.74
CA LEU A 596 24.29 9.49 -23.05
C LEU A 596 23.36 9.01 -21.93
N TYR A 597 22.57 7.97 -22.21
CA TYR A 597 21.58 7.46 -21.26
C TYR A 597 22.22 6.68 -20.13
N ILE A 598 23.21 5.84 -20.43
CA ILE A 598 23.91 5.07 -19.40
C ILE A 598 24.75 6.00 -18.51
N SER A 599 25.39 7.03 -19.07
CA SER A 599 26.11 8.03 -18.28
C SER A 599 25.18 8.76 -17.31
N LEU A 600 23.99 9.17 -17.74
CA LEU A 600 23.01 9.80 -16.85
C LEU A 600 22.52 8.86 -15.75
N GLU A 601 22.30 7.57 -16.05
CA GLU A 601 21.92 6.58 -15.05
C GLU A 601 23.04 6.31 -14.04
N ILE A 602 24.30 6.22 -14.49
CA ILE A 602 25.48 6.08 -13.62
C ILE A 602 25.61 7.31 -12.73
N VAL A 603 25.54 8.52 -13.29
CA VAL A 603 25.64 9.78 -12.53
C VAL A 603 24.55 9.85 -11.47
N ARG A 604 23.29 9.52 -11.79
CA ARG A 604 22.20 9.49 -10.82
C ARG A 604 22.41 8.45 -9.72
N THR A 605 22.93 7.28 -10.08
CA THR A 605 23.20 6.22 -9.10
C THR A 605 24.33 6.64 -8.16
N ALA A 606 25.39 7.27 -8.67
CA ALA A 606 26.47 7.83 -7.88
C ALA A 606 25.97 8.97 -6.97
N GLN A 607 25.15 9.89 -7.48
CA GLN A 607 24.51 10.94 -6.68
C GLN A 607 23.63 10.36 -5.56
N ALA A 608 22.83 9.34 -5.85
CA ALA A 608 22.01 8.66 -4.85
C ALA A 608 22.87 7.97 -3.78
N TYR A 609 24.01 7.41 -4.17
CA TYR A 609 24.98 6.84 -3.23
C TYR A 609 25.61 7.91 -2.33
N PHE A 610 26.04 9.05 -2.88
CA PHE A 610 26.59 10.14 -2.09
C PHE A 610 25.59 10.73 -1.09
N ILE A 611 24.31 10.82 -1.49
CA ILE A 611 23.22 11.18 -0.58
C ILE A 611 23.09 10.14 0.53
N TYR A 612 23.08 8.84 0.21
CA TYR A 612 22.97 7.78 1.21
C TYR A 612 24.19 7.69 2.16
N SER A 613 25.39 8.06 1.70
CA SER A 613 26.61 8.01 2.51
C SER A 613 26.87 9.30 3.30
N ASP A 614 25.96 10.27 3.25
CA ASP A 614 26.17 11.56 3.92
C ASP A 614 25.96 11.43 5.43
N THR A 615 27.06 11.53 6.17
CA THR A 615 27.06 11.50 7.63
C THR A 615 26.25 12.61 8.28
N TYR A 616 26.00 13.73 7.60
CA TYR A 616 25.16 14.82 8.13
C TYR A 616 23.66 14.53 8.04
N MET A 617 23.26 13.56 7.22
CA MET A 617 21.87 13.08 7.14
C MET A 617 21.61 11.86 8.04
N TYR A 618 22.67 11.26 8.59
CA TYR A 618 22.57 10.14 9.51
C TYR A 618 21.92 10.54 10.85
N TYR A 619 20.90 9.79 11.25
CA TYR A 619 20.19 9.98 12.50
C TYR A 619 20.47 8.84 13.48
N GLU A 620 21.38 9.11 14.42
CA GLU A 620 21.91 8.16 15.40
C GLU A 620 20.84 7.45 16.23
N LYS A 621 19.77 8.17 16.63
CA LYS A 621 18.73 7.62 17.52
C LYS A 621 17.97 6.43 16.95
N ILE A 622 17.91 6.28 15.63
CA ILE A 622 17.22 5.15 14.97
C ILE A 622 18.17 4.35 14.09
N ASP A 623 19.48 4.62 14.16
CA ASP A 623 20.51 4.02 13.32
C ASP A 623 20.15 4.02 11.82
N TYR A 624 19.78 5.20 11.28
CA TYR A 624 19.32 5.32 9.90
C TYR A 624 20.05 6.47 9.16
N PRO A 625 20.63 6.20 7.97
CA PRO A 625 21.39 7.16 7.17
C PRO A 625 20.53 8.16 6.38
#